data_AF-A0A2U1MXE3-F1
#
_entry.id   AF-A0A2U1MXE3-F1
#
_cell.length_a   1.000
_cell.length_b   1.000
_cell.length_c   1.000
_cell.angle_alpha   90.00
_cell.angle_beta   90.00
_cell.angle_gamma   90.00
#
_symmetry.space_group_name_H-M   'P 1'
#
loop_
_entity.id
_entity.type
_entity.pdbx_description
1 polymer ?
#
loop_
_entity_poly.entity_id
_entity_poly.type
_entity_poly.pdbx_seq_one_letter_code
_entity_poly.pdbx_strand_id
1 'polypeptide(L)'
;MQIIYSFSIVEAGRATLGHDQEVPLPTQRVLDRKIKDQLIRARAYLSFAIPPLSKSDNHSLSGHSTPATTTIKIRPTPPHNRHPLHTCWWWWPSSSSKNHKNKPPSPRKLPIIGNLHQIGLNPHRSLQALTQKLGPLVLIQLGSVPVLVASSAEAAREILKTHDVIFASRPKLSIPHALTYGSKDIAFSPYGEYWRHVRSIAVLQLLSSKRVQSFRHVREEETRVMLDKIGKSSGSVIDLGELLNSLTNNIICRVALGRTYQGVEFNDLLVRFTYLLGSYSVGNYIPWLSWVDRLSGLESRTKKVAEEFDEFLERVLEEHIDKKNTLNGDFGGRNDAGQDLVDILLDVQRENTTNFILHRDVIKAAIMCNFEYST
;
A
#
# COMPACT_ATOMS: atom_id res chain seq x y z
N MET A 1 -8.55 -15.12 -1.85
CA MET A 1 -7.48 -15.19 -2.86
C MET A 1 -6.60 -13.99 -2.61
N GLN A 2 -5.35 -14.19 -2.19
CA GLN A 2 -4.46 -13.06 -1.91
C GLN A 2 -3.82 -12.59 -3.22
N ILE A 3 -3.76 -11.29 -3.42
CA ILE A 3 -3.00 -10.68 -4.51
C ILE A 3 -1.81 -10.01 -3.86
N ILE A 4 -0.61 -10.57 -4.08
CA ILE A 4 0.62 -9.92 -3.67
C ILE A 4 0.94 -8.91 -4.77
N TYR A 5 0.74 -7.63 -4.49
CA TYR A 5 1.31 -6.57 -5.32
C TYR A 5 2.81 -6.54 -5.08
N SER A 6 3.59 -7.28 -5.87
CA SER A 6 5.00 -7.01 -6.00
C SER A 6 5.16 -5.89 -7.03
N PHE A 7 5.04 -4.63 -6.59
CA PHE A 7 5.35 -3.49 -7.44
C PHE A 7 6.83 -3.17 -7.27
N SER A 8 7.66 -3.59 -8.23
CA SER A 8 8.98 -3.00 -8.42
C SER A 8 8.83 -1.86 -9.40
N ILE A 9 9.22 -0.67 -8.98
CA ILE A 9 9.52 0.44 -9.89
C ILE A 9 10.65 -0.06 -10.81
N VAL A 10 10.28 -0.49 -12.01
CA VAL A 10 11.23 -0.70 -13.09
C VAL A 10 11.63 0.69 -13.55
N GLU A 11 12.87 1.09 -13.28
CA GLU A 11 13.48 2.20 -13.98
C GLU A 11 14.81 1.82 -14.63
N ALA A 12 15.07 2.55 -15.70
CA ALA A 12 16.29 2.75 -16.46
C ALA A 12 16.63 1.72 -17.55
N GLY A 13 16.45 2.22 -18.78
CA GLY A 13 16.75 1.55 -20.02
C GLY A 13 18.22 1.21 -20.20
N ARG A 14 18.44 0.14 -20.96
CA ARG A 14 19.66 -0.04 -21.73
C ARG A 14 19.70 1.01 -22.83
N ALA A 15 20.50 2.05 -22.65
CA ALA A 15 21.16 2.71 -23.76
C ALA A 15 22.56 2.10 -23.85
N THR A 16 22.76 1.20 -24.81
CA THR A 16 24.09 0.85 -25.29
C THR A 16 24.57 2.01 -26.15
N LEU A 17 25.58 2.75 -25.72
CA LEU A 17 26.37 3.62 -26.60
C LEU A 17 27.83 3.51 -26.19
N GLY A 18 28.64 2.99 -27.11
CA GLY A 18 30.09 3.10 -27.06
C GLY A 18 30.53 4.50 -27.49
N HIS A 19 31.75 4.83 -27.07
CA HIS A 19 32.62 5.92 -27.48
C HIS A 19 32.09 7.37 -27.50
N ASP A 20 32.70 8.17 -26.62
CA ASP A 20 33.04 9.59 -26.73
C ASP A 20 32.00 10.55 -27.31
N GLN A 21 31.17 11.12 -26.43
CA GLN A 21 30.66 12.49 -26.58
C GLN A 21 30.14 13.04 -25.25
N GLU A 22 30.54 14.27 -24.92
CA GLU A 22 30.09 15.04 -23.75
C GLU A 22 28.55 15.15 -23.72
N VAL A 23 27.95 14.78 -22.58
CA VAL A 23 26.50 14.87 -22.36
C VAL A 23 26.21 16.18 -21.58
N PRO A 24 25.38 17.09 -22.10
CA PRO A 24 25.08 18.34 -21.39
C PRO A 24 24.15 18.10 -20.20
N LEU A 25 24.39 18.85 -19.12
CA LEU A 25 23.59 18.83 -17.88
C LEU A 25 22.10 19.04 -18.18
N PRO A 26 21.20 18.26 -17.54
CA PRO A 26 19.77 18.37 -17.79
C PRO A 26 19.24 19.74 -17.35
N THR A 27 18.60 20.45 -18.27
CA THR A 27 17.96 21.74 -18.00
C THR A 27 16.84 21.57 -16.97
N GLN A 28 16.54 22.60 -16.17
CA GLN A 28 15.52 22.61 -15.11
C GLN A 28 14.14 22.04 -15.55
N ARG A 29 13.79 22.21 -16.84
CA ARG A 29 12.58 21.63 -17.45
C ARG A 29 12.56 20.09 -17.50
N VAL A 30 13.72 19.45 -17.59
CA VAL A 30 13.87 17.98 -17.60
C VAL A 30 13.70 17.43 -16.19
N LEU A 31 14.24 18.13 -15.18
CA LEU A 31 14.06 17.78 -13.77
C LEU A 31 12.60 17.96 -13.33
N ASP A 32 11.96 19.06 -13.74
CA ASP A 32 10.52 19.28 -13.51
C ASP A 32 9.65 18.22 -14.20
N ARG A 33 10.03 17.74 -15.39
CA ARG A 33 9.33 16.62 -16.04
C ARG A 33 9.48 15.32 -15.27
N LYS A 34 10.68 15.00 -14.77
CA LYS A 34 10.90 13.79 -13.96
C LYS A 34 10.16 13.85 -12.62
N ILE A 35 10.15 14.99 -11.94
CA ILE A 35 9.39 15.21 -10.70
C ILE A 35 7.89 15.15 -10.97
N LYS A 36 7.43 15.74 -12.08
CA LYS A 36 6.04 15.66 -12.52
C LYS A 36 5.64 14.24 -12.88
N ASP A 37 6.52 13.46 -13.51
CA ASP A 37 6.29 12.03 -13.79
C ASP A 37 6.26 11.20 -12.51
N GLN A 38 7.12 11.49 -11.52
CA GLN A 38 7.06 10.82 -10.22
C GLN A 38 5.81 11.19 -9.42
N LEU A 39 5.37 12.45 -9.47
CA LEU A 39 4.08 12.89 -8.90
C LEU A 39 2.88 12.30 -9.65
N ILE A 40 2.96 12.14 -10.97
CA ILE A 40 1.94 11.47 -11.79
C ILE A 40 1.92 9.98 -11.47
N ARG A 41 3.08 9.34 -11.26
CA ARG A 41 3.19 7.94 -10.83
C ARG A 41 2.65 7.76 -9.41
N ALA A 42 2.99 8.62 -8.46
CA ALA A 42 2.42 8.62 -7.11
C ALA A 42 0.90 8.86 -7.12
N ARG A 43 0.43 9.80 -7.96
CA ARG A 43 -1.00 10.03 -8.21
C ARG A 43 -1.66 8.84 -8.90
N ALA A 44 -0.95 8.14 -9.79
CA ALA A 44 -1.41 6.91 -10.43
C ALA A 44 -1.44 5.75 -9.44
N TYR A 45 -0.48 5.62 -8.51
CA TYR A 45 -0.51 4.65 -7.42
C TYR A 45 -1.69 4.88 -6.49
N LEU A 46 -1.92 6.13 -6.10
CA LEU A 46 -3.12 6.52 -5.37
C LEU A 46 -4.37 6.21 -6.21
N SER A 47 -4.40 6.58 -7.50
CA SER A 47 -5.55 6.32 -8.39
C SER A 47 -5.77 4.84 -8.75
N PHE A 48 -4.75 3.98 -8.72
CA PHE A 48 -4.84 2.54 -8.99
C PHE A 48 -5.19 1.74 -7.74
N ALA A 49 -4.79 2.22 -6.56
CA ALA A 49 -5.35 1.77 -5.29
C ALA A 49 -6.76 2.34 -5.06
N ILE A 50 -7.24 3.26 -5.91
CA ILE A 50 -8.55 3.90 -5.85
C ILE A 50 -9.50 3.34 -6.92
N PRO A 51 -10.38 2.38 -6.58
CA PRO A 51 -11.56 2.18 -7.41
C PRO A 51 -12.44 3.44 -7.42
N PRO A 52 -13.04 3.81 -8.56
CA PRO A 52 -13.95 4.94 -8.62
C PRO A 52 -15.15 4.67 -7.70
N LEU A 53 -15.54 5.67 -6.92
CA LEU A 53 -16.83 5.66 -6.24
C LEU A 53 -17.92 5.50 -7.31
N SER A 54 -18.62 4.36 -7.30
CA SER A 54 -19.85 4.20 -8.07
C SER A 54 -20.78 5.34 -7.66
N LYS A 55 -21.19 6.17 -8.63
CA LYS A 55 -22.19 7.21 -8.43
C LYS A 55 -23.40 6.57 -7.74
N SER A 56 -23.76 7.05 -6.56
CA SER A 56 -25.07 6.78 -6.00
C SER A 56 -26.05 7.66 -6.75
N ASP A 57 -26.86 7.05 -7.61
CA ASP A 57 -27.97 7.70 -8.28
C ASP A 57 -29.05 8.04 -7.26
N ASN A 58 -29.28 9.35 -7.05
CA ASN A 58 -30.56 9.86 -6.61
C ASN A 58 -31.43 9.99 -7.87
N HIS A 59 -32.50 9.20 -7.99
CA HIS A 59 -33.82 9.66 -8.44
C HIS A 59 -34.85 8.53 -8.36
N SER A 60 -36.00 8.86 -7.76
CA SER A 60 -37.17 8.01 -7.58
C SER A 60 -38.04 7.96 -8.84
N LEU A 61 -38.55 6.75 -9.13
CA LEU A 61 -39.81 6.37 -9.80
C LEU A 61 -40.05 6.73 -11.28
N SER A 62 -39.95 5.73 -12.16
CA SER A 62 -41.10 5.06 -12.82
C SER A 62 -40.66 4.30 -14.08
N GLY A 63 -41.34 3.19 -14.39
CA GLY A 63 -41.31 2.56 -15.72
C GLY A 63 -40.66 1.17 -15.78
N HIS A 64 -41.49 0.17 -16.08
CA HIS A 64 -41.14 -1.22 -16.34
C HIS A 64 -40.10 -1.43 -17.45
N SER A 65 -39.13 -2.33 -17.22
CA SER A 65 -38.85 -3.51 -18.06
C SER A 65 -37.62 -4.25 -17.51
N THR A 66 -37.78 -5.57 -17.34
CA THR A 66 -36.76 -6.52 -16.89
C THR A 66 -35.68 -6.78 -17.95
N PRO A 67 -34.46 -7.16 -17.53
CA PRO A 67 -34.00 -8.49 -17.92
C PRO A 67 -33.40 -9.31 -16.76
N ALA A 68 -33.41 -10.62 -16.98
CA ALA A 68 -33.23 -11.68 -16.01
C ALA A 68 -31.89 -11.65 -15.25
N THR A 69 -32.00 -11.65 -13.91
CA THR A 69 -30.93 -12.05 -13.00
C THR A 69 -31.19 -13.48 -12.54
N THR A 70 -30.37 -14.43 -12.98
CA THR A 70 -30.42 -15.83 -12.52
C THR A 70 -29.78 -15.92 -11.14
N THR A 71 -30.60 -15.75 -10.09
CA THR A 71 -30.21 -16.01 -8.70
C THR A 71 -30.36 -17.50 -8.39
N ILE A 72 -29.25 -18.25 -8.37
CA ILE A 72 -29.26 -19.65 -7.91
C ILE A 72 -29.28 -19.67 -6.38
N LYS A 73 -30.46 -19.98 -5.84
CA LYS A 73 -30.75 -20.14 -4.41
C LYS A 73 -30.47 -21.59 -4.01
N ILE A 74 -29.37 -21.85 -3.28
CA ILE A 74 -29.06 -23.19 -2.77
C ILE A 74 -29.72 -23.35 -1.39
N ARG A 75 -30.73 -24.22 -1.29
CA ARG A 75 -31.23 -24.75 0.00
C ARG A 75 -30.33 -25.89 0.47
N PRO A 76 -30.06 -26.03 1.77
CA PRO A 76 -29.49 -27.24 2.33
C PRO A 76 -30.60 -28.25 2.65
N THR A 77 -30.43 -29.50 2.21
CA THR A 77 -31.11 -30.68 2.78
C THR A 77 -30.07 -31.58 3.46
N PRO A 78 -30.40 -32.20 4.60
CA PRO A 78 -29.46 -33.05 5.35
C PRO A 78 -29.53 -34.50 4.87
N PRO A 79 -28.47 -35.33 5.02
CA PRO A 79 -28.62 -36.77 4.90
C PRO A 79 -28.65 -37.46 6.27
N HIS A 80 -29.63 -38.34 6.40
CA HIS A 80 -29.75 -39.37 7.43
C HIS A 80 -28.90 -40.59 7.03
N ASN A 81 -28.24 -41.21 8.01
CA ASN A 81 -27.42 -42.42 7.90
C ASN A 81 -28.17 -43.66 7.39
N ARG A 82 -27.48 -44.54 6.64
CA ARG A 82 -27.13 -45.95 6.99
C ARG A 82 -26.42 -46.68 5.81
N HIS A 83 -25.36 -47.42 6.15
CA HIS A 83 -24.63 -48.43 5.34
C HIS A 83 -25.15 -49.85 5.67
N PRO A 84 -24.60 -50.97 5.13
CA PRO A 84 -23.85 -51.23 3.87
C PRO A 84 -24.44 -52.44 3.10
N LEU A 85 -23.86 -52.85 1.96
CA LEU A 85 -23.36 -54.21 1.70
C LEU A 85 -22.71 -54.29 0.29
N HIS A 86 -21.86 -55.29 0.16
CA HIS A 86 -20.80 -55.50 -0.83
C HIS A 86 -21.28 -55.69 -2.28
N THR A 87 -20.48 -55.21 -3.24
CA THR A 87 -19.90 -56.01 -4.34
C THR A 87 -19.04 -55.11 -5.23
N CYS A 88 -17.98 -55.71 -5.79
CA CYS A 88 -16.91 -55.05 -6.54
C CYS A 88 -16.94 -55.60 -7.99
N TRP A 89 -16.35 -54.83 -8.93
CA TRP A 89 -16.14 -55.08 -10.38
C TRP A 89 -17.42 -54.86 -11.21
N TRP A 90 -17.52 -53.86 -12.08
CA TRP A 90 -16.69 -53.60 -13.26
C TRP A 90 -16.45 -52.11 -13.53
N TRP A 91 -15.25 -51.83 -14.04
CA TRP A 91 -14.79 -50.51 -14.49
C TRP A 91 -15.46 -50.15 -15.83
N TRP A 92 -16.33 -49.15 -15.82
CA TRP A 92 -16.66 -48.36 -17.01
C TRP A 92 -16.52 -46.88 -16.62
N PRO A 93 -15.72 -46.06 -17.31
CA PRO A 93 -15.63 -44.65 -16.97
C PRO A 93 -16.94 -44.00 -17.43
N SER A 94 -17.86 -43.76 -16.49
CA SER A 94 -18.96 -42.86 -16.75
C SER A 94 -18.37 -41.45 -16.83
N SER A 95 -18.44 -40.86 -18.02
CA SER A 95 -18.07 -39.47 -18.27
C SER A 95 -19.09 -38.57 -17.58
N SER A 96 -18.99 -38.45 -16.26
CA SER A 96 -19.60 -37.32 -15.56
C SER A 96 -18.77 -36.09 -15.91
N SER A 97 -19.32 -35.24 -16.79
CA SER A 97 -18.79 -33.92 -17.08
C SER A 97 -18.85 -33.09 -15.80
N LYS A 98 -17.82 -33.22 -14.95
CA LYS A 98 -17.58 -32.27 -13.87
C LYS A 98 -17.37 -30.94 -14.57
N ASN A 99 -18.23 -29.96 -14.31
CA ASN A 99 -17.97 -28.56 -14.66
C ASN A 99 -16.66 -28.16 -13.97
N HIS A 100 -15.54 -28.38 -14.66
CA HIS A 100 -14.24 -27.89 -14.26
C HIS A 100 -14.35 -26.37 -14.35
N LYS A 101 -14.61 -25.72 -13.21
CA LYS A 101 -14.32 -24.29 -13.09
C LYS A 101 -12.85 -24.17 -13.48
N ASN A 102 -12.58 -23.55 -14.63
CA ASN A 102 -11.24 -23.38 -15.18
C ASN A 102 -10.41 -22.63 -14.14
N LYS A 103 -9.64 -23.37 -13.35
CA LYS A 103 -8.69 -22.78 -12.41
C LYS A 103 -7.53 -22.24 -13.23
N PRO A 104 -6.96 -21.08 -12.85
CA PRO A 104 -5.72 -20.63 -13.45
C PRO A 104 -4.66 -21.75 -13.36
N PRO A 105 -3.74 -21.84 -14.34
CA PRO A 105 -2.63 -22.77 -14.28
C PRO A 105 -1.87 -22.60 -12.97
N SER A 106 -1.25 -23.69 -12.49
CA SER A 106 -0.52 -23.70 -11.22
C SER A 106 0.77 -24.51 -11.36
N PRO A 107 1.94 -23.97 -10.98
CA PRO A 107 3.18 -24.72 -10.95
C PRO A 107 3.10 -25.86 -9.93
N ARG A 108 3.93 -26.90 -10.13
CA ARG A 108 4.07 -27.97 -9.13
C ARG A 108 4.47 -27.37 -7.78
N LYS A 109 3.75 -27.75 -6.72
CA LYS A 109 3.94 -27.27 -5.35
C LYS A 109 4.47 -28.39 -4.46
N LEU A 110 5.29 -28.03 -3.48
CA LEU A 110 5.75 -28.97 -2.46
C LEU A 110 4.76 -29.05 -1.29
N PRO A 111 4.71 -30.17 -0.55
CA PRO A 111 3.94 -30.24 0.69
C PRO A 111 4.38 -29.13 1.66
N ILE A 112 3.43 -28.62 2.46
CA ILE A 112 3.63 -27.59 3.50
C ILE A 112 4.02 -26.21 2.94
N ILE A 113 5.17 -26.08 2.28
CA ILE A 113 5.72 -24.79 1.84
C ILE A 113 5.12 -24.30 0.51
N GLY A 114 4.45 -25.17 -0.24
CA GLY A 114 3.85 -24.83 -1.53
C GLY A 114 4.91 -24.44 -2.57
N ASN A 115 4.79 -23.23 -3.10
CA ASN A 115 5.64 -22.61 -4.11
C ASN A 115 6.67 -21.63 -3.53
N LEU A 116 6.82 -21.53 -2.20
CA LEU A 116 7.82 -20.64 -1.58
C LEU A 116 9.24 -20.91 -2.09
N HIS A 117 9.59 -22.18 -2.33
CA HIS A 117 10.87 -22.59 -2.90
C HIS A 117 11.15 -22.06 -4.31
N GLN A 118 10.15 -21.51 -5.00
CA GLN A 118 10.27 -20.94 -6.35
C GLN A 118 10.40 -19.41 -6.32
N ILE A 119 10.27 -18.80 -5.13
CA ILE A 119 10.36 -17.35 -4.95
C ILE A 119 11.75 -17.03 -4.39
N GLY A 120 12.60 -16.43 -5.23
CA GLY A 120 13.94 -16.01 -4.83
C GLY A 120 13.96 -14.65 -4.12
N LEU A 121 15.17 -14.13 -3.88
CA LEU A 121 15.42 -12.82 -3.25
C LEU A 121 14.72 -11.65 -3.96
N ASN A 122 14.40 -11.81 -5.24
CA ASN A 122 13.60 -10.87 -6.03
C ASN A 122 12.25 -11.53 -6.39
N PRO A 123 11.21 -11.39 -5.54
CA PRO A 123 9.93 -12.05 -5.77
C PRO A 123 9.28 -11.64 -7.09
N HIS A 124 9.30 -10.35 -7.43
CA HIS A 124 8.75 -9.82 -8.67
C HIS A 124 9.33 -10.49 -9.92
N ARG A 125 10.66 -10.71 -9.98
CA ARG A 125 11.32 -11.39 -11.11
C ARG A 125 10.97 -12.87 -11.16
N SER A 126 10.90 -13.51 -9.99
CA SER A 126 10.53 -14.92 -9.88
C SER A 126 9.10 -15.15 -10.37
N LEU A 127 8.17 -14.28 -9.97
CA LEU A 127 6.78 -14.28 -10.40
C LEU A 127 6.64 -14.01 -11.90
N GLN A 128 7.38 -13.03 -12.44
CA GLN A 128 7.39 -12.74 -13.88
C GLN A 128 7.90 -13.94 -14.70
N ALA A 129 8.99 -14.58 -14.28
CA ALA A 129 9.50 -15.77 -14.96
C ALA A 129 8.49 -16.92 -14.93
N LEU A 130 7.66 -16.99 -13.89
CA LEU A 130 6.63 -18.00 -13.72
C LEU A 130 5.42 -17.73 -14.64
N THR A 131 4.99 -16.47 -14.77
CA THR A 131 3.91 -16.09 -15.69
C THR A 131 4.34 -16.16 -17.16
N GLN A 132 5.60 -15.87 -17.49
CA GLN A 132 6.13 -16.08 -18.84
C GLN A 132 6.05 -17.55 -19.31
N LYS A 133 6.14 -18.51 -18.37
CA LYS A 133 6.08 -19.95 -18.69
C LYS A 133 4.67 -20.51 -18.70
N LEU A 134 3.81 -20.06 -17.79
CA LEU A 134 2.50 -20.67 -17.54
C LEU A 134 1.32 -19.84 -18.07
N GLY A 135 1.57 -18.58 -18.44
CA GLY A 135 0.57 -17.65 -18.93
C GLY A 135 0.37 -16.43 -18.02
N PRO A 136 -0.43 -15.45 -18.48
CA PRO A 136 -0.57 -14.14 -17.83
C PRO A 136 -1.30 -14.19 -16.47
N LEU A 137 -1.93 -15.31 -16.12
CA LEU A 137 -2.66 -15.50 -14.88
C LEU A 137 -2.30 -16.85 -14.27
N VAL A 138 -1.66 -16.85 -13.10
CA VAL A 138 -1.14 -18.07 -12.47
C VAL A 138 -1.53 -18.13 -11.00
N LEU A 139 -2.01 -19.29 -10.55
CA LEU A 139 -2.31 -19.54 -9.15
C LEU A 139 -1.12 -20.24 -8.49
N ILE A 140 -0.53 -19.62 -7.48
CA ILE A 140 0.52 -20.21 -6.65
C ILE A 140 0.04 -20.36 -5.20
N GLN A 141 0.75 -21.15 -4.42
CA GLN A 141 0.47 -21.42 -3.02
C GLN A 141 1.70 -21.05 -2.19
N LEU A 142 1.64 -20.02 -1.35
CA LEU A 142 2.72 -19.66 -0.44
C LEU A 142 2.41 -20.23 0.95
N GLY A 143 3.01 -21.38 1.30
CA GLY A 143 2.61 -22.10 2.50
C GLY A 143 1.14 -22.54 2.46
N SER A 144 0.34 -22.08 3.42
CA SER A 144 -1.11 -22.29 3.50
C SER A 144 -1.91 -21.27 2.69
N VAL A 145 -1.27 -20.26 2.11
CA VAL A 145 -1.92 -19.11 1.47
C VAL A 145 -1.99 -19.24 -0.06
N PRO A 146 -3.18 -19.26 -0.67
CA PRO A 146 -3.31 -19.21 -2.13
C PRO A 146 -3.17 -17.78 -2.66
N VAL A 147 -2.28 -17.59 -3.64
CA VAL A 147 -1.95 -16.30 -4.26
C VAL A 147 -2.19 -16.35 -5.76
N LEU A 148 -2.96 -15.38 -6.27
CA LEU A 148 -3.14 -15.21 -7.72
C LEU A 148 -2.16 -14.16 -8.24
N VAL A 149 -1.39 -14.55 -9.25
CA VAL A 149 -0.40 -13.72 -9.92
C VAL A 149 -0.98 -13.30 -11.27
N ALA A 150 -1.19 -11.99 -11.45
CA ALA A 150 -1.65 -11.41 -12.70
C ALA A 150 -0.52 -10.59 -13.33
N SER A 151 -0.21 -10.89 -14.60
CA SER A 151 0.93 -10.32 -15.34
C SER A 151 0.54 -9.85 -16.74
N SER A 152 -0.72 -9.47 -16.94
CA SER A 152 -1.18 -8.75 -18.13
C SER A 152 -2.07 -7.57 -17.77
N ALA A 153 -2.17 -6.60 -18.68
CA ALA A 153 -3.00 -5.42 -18.50
C ALA A 153 -4.49 -5.78 -18.40
N GLU A 154 -4.94 -6.77 -19.17
CA GLU A 154 -6.32 -7.26 -19.18
C GLU A 154 -6.68 -7.88 -17.83
N ALA A 155 -5.81 -8.75 -17.30
CA ALA A 155 -6.01 -9.38 -16.00
C ALA A 155 -5.98 -8.34 -14.87
N ALA A 156 -5.04 -7.39 -14.92
CA ALA A 156 -4.97 -6.30 -13.97
C ALA A 156 -6.24 -5.42 -14.01
N ARG A 157 -6.73 -5.06 -15.20
CA ARG A 157 -7.99 -4.31 -15.37
C ARG A 157 -9.18 -5.07 -14.78
N GLU A 158 -9.24 -6.38 -15.00
CA GLU A 158 -10.35 -7.19 -14.52
C GLU A 158 -10.39 -7.28 -12.99
N ILE A 159 -9.22 -7.34 -12.36
CA ILE A 159 -9.06 -7.38 -10.90
C ILE A 159 -9.27 -6.01 -10.27
N LEU A 160 -8.63 -4.98 -10.81
CA LEU A 160 -8.52 -3.65 -10.20
C LEU A 160 -9.66 -2.70 -10.54
N LYS A 161 -10.46 -3.02 -11.56
CA LYS A 161 -11.56 -2.17 -12.03
C LYS A 161 -12.88 -2.92 -12.12
N THR A 162 -12.91 -4.09 -12.75
CA THR A 162 -14.17 -4.83 -12.93
C THR A 162 -14.64 -5.48 -11.62
N HIS A 163 -13.70 -6.05 -10.85
CA HIS A 163 -13.97 -6.77 -9.60
C HIS A 163 -13.26 -6.14 -8.39
N ASP A 164 -13.03 -4.84 -8.45
CA ASP A 164 -12.27 -4.07 -7.49
C ASP A 164 -12.70 -4.28 -6.03
N VAL A 165 -13.99 -4.23 -5.72
CA VAL A 165 -14.52 -4.39 -4.35
C VAL A 165 -14.25 -5.80 -3.81
N ILE A 166 -14.28 -6.83 -4.66
CA ILE A 166 -14.00 -8.22 -4.27
C ILE A 166 -12.53 -8.38 -3.88
N PHE A 167 -11.63 -7.66 -4.57
CA PHE A 167 -10.18 -7.70 -4.35
C PHE A 167 -9.64 -6.56 -3.49
N ALA A 168 -10.50 -5.68 -2.99
CA ALA A 168 -10.09 -4.51 -2.23
C ALA A 168 -9.54 -4.86 -0.85
N SER A 169 -10.01 -5.95 -0.25
CA SER A 169 -9.62 -6.30 1.12
C SER A 169 -8.17 -6.76 1.23
N ARG A 170 -7.45 -6.21 2.22
CA ARG A 170 -6.05 -6.52 2.50
C ARG A 170 -5.90 -7.74 3.42
N PRO A 171 -4.92 -8.62 3.17
CA PRO A 171 -4.63 -9.70 4.09
C PRO A 171 -4.07 -9.15 5.41
N LYS A 172 -4.45 -9.76 6.53
CA LYS A 172 -3.87 -9.42 7.83
C LYS A 172 -2.45 -9.97 7.90
N LEU A 173 -1.47 -9.08 7.95
CA LEU A 173 -0.04 -9.40 8.05
C LEU A 173 0.47 -9.00 9.44
N SER A 174 1.23 -9.89 10.08
CA SER A 174 1.76 -9.69 11.45
C SER A 174 2.54 -8.38 11.62
N ILE A 175 3.48 -8.09 10.70
CA ILE A 175 4.37 -6.93 10.81
C ILE A 175 3.63 -5.60 10.62
N PRO A 176 2.92 -5.36 9.49
CA PRO A 176 2.10 -4.16 9.37
C PRO A 176 1.09 -4.04 10.52
N HIS A 177 0.47 -5.12 10.97
CA HIS A 177 -0.46 -5.07 12.09
C HIS A 177 0.16 -4.51 13.37
N ALA A 178 1.39 -4.89 13.69
CA ALA A 178 2.11 -4.37 14.84
C ALA A 178 2.59 -2.93 14.64
N LEU A 179 3.09 -2.59 13.45
CA LEU A 179 3.61 -1.26 13.16
C LEU A 179 2.49 -0.22 13.06
N THR A 180 1.36 -0.55 12.43
CA THR A 180 0.31 0.40 12.04
C THR A 180 -0.93 0.36 12.93
N TYR A 181 -0.71 0.25 14.24
CA TYR A 181 -1.76 0.35 15.26
C TYR A 181 -2.90 -0.65 15.08
N GLY A 182 -2.56 -1.87 14.66
CA GLY A 182 -3.54 -2.91 14.37
C GLY A 182 -4.07 -2.86 12.94
N SER A 183 -3.29 -2.39 11.96
CA SER A 183 -3.74 -2.17 10.57
C SER A 183 -4.84 -1.12 10.46
N LYS A 184 -4.67 -0.02 11.19
CA LYS A 184 -5.54 1.16 11.16
C LYS A 184 -5.13 2.20 10.09
N ASP A 185 -4.04 1.95 9.36
CA ASP A 185 -3.61 2.76 8.23
C ASP A 185 -4.46 2.49 6.97
N ILE A 186 -4.19 3.20 5.87
CA ILE A 186 -4.95 3.08 4.61
C ILE A 186 -4.42 1.94 3.72
N ALA A 187 -3.14 1.60 3.82
CA ALA A 187 -2.45 0.63 2.96
C ALA A 187 -2.78 -0.83 3.31
N PHE A 188 -2.86 -1.15 4.61
CA PHE A 188 -2.98 -2.50 5.17
C PHE A 188 -4.31 -2.76 5.87
N SER A 189 -5.17 -1.76 6.10
CA SER A 189 -6.51 -1.99 6.65
C SER A 189 -7.36 -2.85 5.71
N PRO A 190 -8.15 -3.81 6.24
CA PRO A 190 -9.14 -4.52 5.46
C PRO A 190 -10.18 -3.55 4.88
N TYR A 191 -10.72 -3.89 3.72
CA TYR A 191 -11.77 -3.08 3.11
C TYR A 191 -13.05 -3.17 3.93
N GLY A 192 -13.69 -2.04 4.16
CA GLY A 192 -14.92 -1.91 4.92
C GLY A 192 -15.25 -0.45 5.20
N GLU A 193 -16.30 -0.20 5.98
CA GLU A 193 -16.73 1.16 6.31
C GLU A 193 -15.62 1.99 6.95
N TYR A 194 -14.88 1.43 7.92
CA TYR A 194 -13.71 2.08 8.52
C TYR A 194 -12.71 2.61 7.48
N TRP A 195 -12.24 1.71 6.59
CA TRP A 195 -11.27 2.07 5.55
C TRP A 195 -11.81 3.15 4.60
N ARG A 196 -13.10 3.07 4.25
CA ARG A 196 -13.74 4.09 3.39
C ARG A 196 -13.76 5.46 4.06
N HIS A 197 -14.00 5.53 5.36
CA HIS A 197 -14.00 6.79 6.12
C HIS A 197 -12.59 7.37 6.22
N VAL A 198 -11.60 6.60 6.70
CA VAL A 198 -10.20 7.07 6.84
C VAL A 198 -9.64 7.52 5.50
N ARG A 199 -9.92 6.76 4.43
CA ARG A 199 -9.52 7.14 3.08
C ARG A 199 -10.22 8.41 2.59
N SER A 200 -11.51 8.57 2.87
CA SER A 200 -12.25 9.79 2.51
C SER A 200 -11.60 11.02 3.15
N ILE A 201 -11.28 10.93 4.44
CA ILE A 201 -10.54 11.98 5.17
C ILE A 201 -9.22 12.26 4.48
N ALA A 202 -8.39 11.25 4.21
CA ALA A 202 -7.10 11.45 3.57
C ALA A 202 -7.20 12.08 2.18
N VAL A 203 -8.16 11.65 1.35
CA VAL A 203 -8.36 12.20 0.01
C VAL A 203 -8.82 13.65 0.05
N LEU A 204 -9.80 13.97 0.88
CA LEU A 204 -10.37 15.31 0.96
C LEU A 204 -9.39 16.30 1.61
N GLN A 205 -8.75 15.86 2.69
CA GLN A 205 -8.00 16.76 3.55
C GLN A 205 -6.53 16.86 3.17
N LEU A 206 -5.95 15.85 2.50
CA LEU A 206 -4.50 15.77 2.28
C LEU A 206 -4.14 15.73 0.80
N LEU A 207 -4.87 14.90 0.05
CA LEU A 207 -4.56 14.62 -1.36
C LEU A 207 -5.42 15.43 -2.34
N SER A 208 -6.19 16.41 -1.84
CA SER A 208 -6.98 17.28 -2.71
C SER A 208 -6.06 18.21 -3.50
N SER A 209 -6.47 18.58 -4.72
CA SER A 209 -5.67 19.47 -5.59
C SER A 209 -5.30 20.78 -4.90
N LYS A 210 -6.23 21.33 -4.10
CA LYS A 210 -6.01 22.56 -3.31
C LYS A 210 -4.88 22.36 -2.30
N ARG A 211 -4.90 21.25 -1.56
CA ARG A 211 -3.88 20.92 -0.55
C ARG A 211 -2.52 20.61 -1.17
N VAL A 212 -2.48 19.83 -2.24
CA VAL A 212 -1.23 19.57 -2.96
C VAL A 212 -0.61 20.87 -3.47
N GLN A 213 -1.43 21.84 -3.90
CA GLN A 213 -0.98 23.16 -4.32
C GLN A 213 -0.51 24.03 -3.15
N SER A 214 -1.13 23.97 -1.97
CA SER A 214 -0.66 24.76 -0.81
C SER A 214 0.75 24.35 -0.37
N PHE A 215 1.12 23.07 -0.52
CA PHE A 215 2.48 22.58 -0.25
C PHE A 215 3.49 22.83 -1.37
N ARG A 216 3.15 23.63 -2.38
CA ARG A 216 4.09 23.98 -3.47
C ARG A 216 5.36 24.64 -2.94
N HIS A 217 5.21 25.58 -2.01
CA HIS A 217 6.33 26.31 -1.43
C HIS A 217 7.34 25.37 -0.75
N VAL A 218 6.86 24.36 0.00
CA VAL A 218 7.71 23.35 0.64
C VAL A 218 8.56 22.61 -0.39
N ARG A 219 7.95 22.17 -1.51
CA ARG A 219 8.68 21.46 -2.57
C ARG A 219 9.72 22.35 -3.24
N GLU A 220 9.38 23.60 -3.53
CA GLU A 220 10.30 24.57 -4.14
C GLU A 220 11.49 24.87 -3.22
N GLU A 221 11.25 25.03 -1.91
CA GLU A 221 12.30 25.29 -0.94
C GLU A 221 13.25 24.10 -0.75
N GLU A 222 12.72 22.89 -0.53
CA GLU A 222 13.57 21.69 -0.39
C GLU A 222 14.33 21.36 -1.68
N THR A 223 13.72 21.60 -2.85
CA THR A 223 14.41 21.45 -4.14
C THR A 223 15.56 22.45 -4.25
N ARG A 224 15.36 23.71 -3.82
CA ARG A 224 16.43 24.71 -3.79
C ARG A 224 17.57 24.30 -2.87
N VAL A 225 17.28 23.72 -1.70
CA VAL A 225 18.29 23.18 -0.78
C VAL A 225 19.10 22.06 -1.45
N MET A 226 18.44 21.13 -2.15
CA MET A 226 19.14 20.08 -2.90
C MET A 226 20.03 20.66 -4.01
N LEU A 227 19.54 21.63 -4.79
CA LEU A 227 20.31 22.27 -5.86
C LEU A 227 21.52 23.05 -5.33
N ASP A 228 21.38 23.71 -4.18
CA ASP A 228 22.50 24.40 -3.51
C ASP A 228 23.58 23.41 -3.06
N LYS A 229 23.19 22.24 -2.50
CA LYS A 229 24.14 21.16 -2.18
C LYS A 229 24.88 20.67 -3.42
N ILE A 230 24.18 20.49 -4.54
CA ILE A 230 24.79 20.07 -5.81
C ILE A 230 25.77 21.16 -6.32
N GLY A 231 25.36 22.43 -6.30
CA GLY A 231 26.20 23.55 -6.74
C GLY A 231 27.49 23.67 -5.93
N LYS A 232 27.41 23.50 -4.61
CA LYS A 232 28.57 23.51 -3.69
C LYS A 232 29.51 22.31 -3.87
N SER A 233 29.02 21.23 -4.45
CA SER A 233 29.75 19.98 -4.64
C SER A 233 30.49 19.93 -5.98
N SER A 234 30.67 21.07 -6.66
CA SER A 234 31.33 21.18 -7.97
C SER A 234 32.72 20.52 -7.98
N GLY A 235 32.87 19.47 -8.79
CA GLY A 235 34.12 18.70 -8.91
C GLY A 235 34.19 17.44 -8.03
N SER A 236 33.18 17.16 -7.20
CA SER A 236 33.11 15.95 -6.38
C SER A 236 32.07 14.95 -6.89
N VAL A 237 32.27 13.66 -6.60
CA VAL A 237 31.29 12.60 -6.89
C VAL A 237 30.16 12.72 -5.87
N ILE A 238 28.92 12.78 -6.36
CA ILE A 238 27.72 12.98 -5.54
C ILE A 238 26.83 11.74 -5.61
N ASP A 239 26.35 11.26 -4.46
CA ASP A 239 25.29 10.27 -4.39
C ASP A 239 23.92 10.93 -4.62
N LEU A 240 23.39 10.77 -5.83
CA LEU A 240 22.07 11.28 -6.18
C LEU A 240 20.93 10.52 -5.47
N GLY A 241 21.13 9.25 -5.13
CA GLY A 241 20.14 8.46 -4.41
C GLY A 241 19.94 8.99 -3.00
N GLU A 242 21.04 9.25 -2.29
CA GLU A 242 21.00 9.86 -0.96
C GLU A 242 20.34 11.26 -0.99
N LEU A 243 20.70 12.10 -1.98
CA LEU A 243 20.11 13.43 -2.13
C LEU A 243 18.60 13.38 -2.40
N LEU A 244 18.14 12.50 -3.29
CA LEU A 244 16.73 12.35 -3.63
C LEU A 244 15.92 11.76 -2.47
N ASN A 245 16.50 10.81 -1.74
CA ASN A 245 15.90 10.26 -0.52
C ASN A 245 15.76 11.35 0.54
N SER A 246 16.82 12.14 0.78
CA SER A 246 16.78 13.27 1.70
C SER A 246 15.75 14.32 1.29
N LEU A 247 15.67 14.67 0.00
CA LEU A 247 14.67 15.60 -0.53
C LEU A 247 13.25 15.10 -0.26
N THR A 248 12.96 13.84 -0.58
CA THR A 248 11.62 13.25 -0.44
C THR A 248 11.23 13.17 1.03
N ASN A 249 12.12 12.68 1.89
CA ASN A 249 11.89 12.59 3.33
C ASN A 249 11.64 13.97 3.95
N ASN A 250 12.42 15.00 3.57
CA ASN A 250 12.23 16.36 4.08
C ASN A 250 10.87 16.94 3.66
N ILE A 251 10.50 16.77 2.39
CA ILE A 251 9.20 17.23 1.88
C ILE A 251 8.07 16.55 2.67
N ILE A 252 8.13 15.22 2.84
CA ILE A 252 7.09 14.50 3.57
C ILE A 252 7.06 14.91 5.03
N CYS A 253 8.21 15.05 5.71
CA CYS A 253 8.24 15.50 7.10
C CYS A 253 7.61 16.89 7.25
N ARG A 254 7.92 17.84 6.35
CA ARG A 254 7.34 19.19 6.41
C ARG A 254 5.84 19.20 6.13
N VAL A 255 5.38 18.39 5.19
CA VAL A 255 3.96 18.27 4.86
C VAL A 255 3.19 17.52 5.95
N ALA A 256 3.77 16.44 6.48
CA ALA A 256 3.12 15.51 7.40
C ALA A 256 3.23 15.92 8.87
N LEU A 257 4.31 16.61 9.25
CA LEU A 257 4.68 16.88 10.65
C LEU A 257 5.04 18.37 10.89
N GLY A 258 4.89 19.23 9.89
CA GLY A 258 5.14 20.68 9.99
C GLY A 258 6.62 21.11 9.99
N ARG A 259 7.58 20.17 10.13
CA ARG A 259 9.02 20.46 10.16
C ARG A 259 9.86 19.32 9.58
N THR A 260 11.12 19.61 9.28
CA THR A 260 12.09 18.55 8.97
C THR A 260 12.62 17.94 10.27
N TYR A 261 12.88 16.64 10.26
CA TYR A 261 13.59 15.94 11.33
C TYR A 261 14.98 15.61 10.82
N GLN A 262 15.92 16.50 11.09
CA GLN A 262 17.32 16.30 10.75
C GLN A 262 17.99 15.54 11.89
N GLY A 263 18.39 14.31 11.62
CA GLY A 263 19.08 13.49 12.61
C GLY A 263 19.27 12.06 12.12
N VAL A 264 20.37 11.44 12.54
CA VAL A 264 20.64 10.03 12.27
C VAL A 264 19.55 9.15 12.89
N GLU A 265 19.02 9.55 14.05
CA GLU A 265 18.02 8.77 14.81
C GLU A 265 16.69 8.59 14.05
N PHE A 266 16.10 9.67 13.52
CA PHE A 266 14.82 9.58 12.80
C PHE A 266 14.98 8.87 11.45
N ASN A 267 16.06 9.14 10.72
CA ASN A 267 16.33 8.46 9.46
C ASN A 267 16.58 6.96 9.67
N ASP A 268 17.35 6.58 10.69
CA ASP A 268 17.57 5.17 11.06
C ASP A 268 16.24 4.49 11.44
N LEU A 269 15.41 5.18 12.23
CA LEU A 269 14.08 4.70 12.59
C LEU A 269 13.20 4.44 11.36
N LEU A 270 13.12 5.41 10.42
CA LEU A 270 12.40 5.25 9.15
C LEU A 270 12.93 4.08 8.31
N VAL A 271 14.25 3.95 8.17
CA VAL A 271 14.87 2.86 7.40
C VAL A 271 14.52 1.51 8.01
N ARG A 272 14.60 1.37 9.35
CA ARG A 272 14.21 0.14 10.05
C ARG A 272 12.72 -0.19 9.87
N PHE A 273 11.85 0.82 9.90
CA PHE A 273 10.42 0.64 9.66
C PHE A 273 10.11 0.17 8.24
N THR A 274 10.64 0.83 7.21
CA THR A 274 10.44 0.42 5.81
C THR A 274 11.01 -0.97 5.57
N TYR A 275 12.18 -1.28 6.13
CA TYR A 275 12.79 -2.61 6.04
C TYR A 275 11.90 -3.70 6.63
N LEU A 276 11.28 -3.44 7.79
CA LEU A 276 10.38 -4.40 8.43
C LEU A 276 9.08 -4.59 7.64
N LEU A 277 8.49 -3.53 7.08
CA LEU A 277 7.32 -3.65 6.22
C LEU A 277 7.55 -4.55 5.00
N GLY A 278 8.77 -4.52 4.44
CA GLY A 278 9.20 -5.40 3.35
C GLY A 278 9.66 -6.80 3.80
N SER A 279 9.78 -7.05 5.11
CA SER A 279 10.34 -8.29 5.63
C SER A 279 9.37 -9.48 5.55
N TYR A 280 9.93 -10.65 5.29
CA TYR A 280 9.19 -11.90 5.21
C TYR A 280 8.95 -12.50 6.61
N SER A 281 7.70 -12.80 6.96
CA SER A 281 7.32 -13.52 8.18
C SER A 281 6.82 -14.91 7.85
N VAL A 282 7.43 -15.94 8.46
CA VAL A 282 7.09 -17.34 8.25
C VAL A 282 5.68 -17.63 8.75
N GLY A 283 5.30 -17.07 9.91
CA GLY A 283 3.98 -17.27 10.51
C GLY A 283 2.81 -16.86 9.62
N ASN A 284 3.00 -15.86 8.75
CA ASN A 284 1.96 -15.42 7.82
C ASN A 284 1.62 -16.47 6.74
N TYR A 285 2.57 -17.34 6.41
CA TYR A 285 2.40 -18.38 5.39
C TYR A 285 2.28 -19.78 5.98
N ILE A 286 2.94 -20.07 7.11
CA ILE A 286 2.92 -21.38 7.77
C ILE A 286 2.64 -21.15 9.27
N PRO A 287 1.36 -21.06 9.67
CA PRO A 287 0.98 -20.59 11.01
C PRO A 287 1.58 -21.38 12.19
N TRP A 288 1.72 -22.71 12.04
CA TRP A 288 2.31 -23.55 13.09
C TRP A 288 3.84 -23.37 13.24
N LEU A 289 4.49 -22.70 12.28
CA LEU A 289 5.90 -22.29 12.35
C LEU A 289 6.06 -20.82 12.75
N SER A 290 5.02 -20.17 13.27
CA SER A 290 5.09 -18.79 13.77
C SER A 290 6.18 -18.56 14.85
N TRP A 291 6.59 -19.61 15.58
CA TRP A 291 7.69 -19.54 16.53
C TRP A 291 9.04 -19.19 15.89
N VAL A 292 9.23 -19.43 14.58
CA VAL A 292 10.44 -19.05 13.84
C VAL A 292 10.60 -17.53 13.79
N ASP A 293 9.50 -16.78 13.70
CA ASP A 293 9.55 -15.31 13.71
C ASP A 293 10.01 -14.77 15.08
N ARG A 294 9.73 -15.50 16.16
CA ARG A 294 10.26 -15.21 17.50
C ARG A 294 11.74 -15.52 17.62
N LEU A 295 12.16 -16.71 17.18
CA LEU A 295 13.56 -17.12 17.28
C LEU A 295 14.49 -16.30 16.38
N SER A 296 14.01 -15.85 15.21
CA SER A 296 14.76 -14.95 14.32
C SER A 296 14.83 -13.50 14.83
N GLY A 297 14.16 -13.19 15.94
CA GLY A 297 14.06 -11.84 16.50
C GLY A 297 13.24 -10.87 15.64
N LEU A 298 12.51 -11.35 14.64
CA LEU A 298 11.66 -10.51 13.78
C LEU A 298 10.52 -9.87 14.57
N GLU A 299 9.86 -10.66 15.44
CA GLU A 299 8.78 -10.17 16.29
C GLU A 299 9.28 -9.09 17.27
N SER A 300 10.41 -9.35 17.94
CA SER A 300 11.01 -8.40 18.88
C SER A 300 11.48 -7.10 18.22
N ARG A 301 12.14 -7.18 17.05
CA ARG A 301 12.54 -5.99 16.27
C ARG A 301 11.32 -5.19 15.81
N THR A 302 10.26 -5.87 15.39
CA THR A 302 9.01 -5.22 14.97
C THR A 302 8.37 -4.46 16.12
N LYS A 303 8.24 -5.11 17.29
CA LYS A 303 7.70 -4.48 18.48
C LYS A 303 8.53 -3.25 18.90
N LYS A 304 9.86 -3.39 18.92
CA LYS A 304 10.76 -2.29 19.28
C LYS A 304 10.59 -1.08 18.35
N VAL A 305 10.53 -1.30 17.04
CA VAL A 305 10.31 -0.22 16.06
C VAL A 305 8.91 0.39 16.19
N ALA A 306 7.89 -0.42 16.48
CA ALA A 306 6.55 0.09 16.75
C ALA A 306 6.52 1.02 17.98
N GLU A 307 7.20 0.65 19.07
CA GLU A 307 7.32 1.46 20.28
C GLU A 307 8.09 2.76 20.02
N GLU A 308 9.25 2.69 19.34
CA GLU A 308 10.05 3.88 18.99
C GLU A 308 9.26 4.86 18.08
N PHE A 309 8.52 4.35 17.09
CA PHE A 309 7.64 5.18 16.26
C PHE A 309 6.48 5.76 17.06
N ASP A 310 5.90 5.00 17.98
CA ASP A 310 4.79 5.46 18.80
C ASP A 310 5.22 6.62 19.70
N GLU A 311 6.34 6.49 20.39
CA GLU A 311 6.92 7.56 21.21
C GLU A 311 7.26 8.79 20.38
N PHE A 312 7.78 8.59 19.16
CA PHE A 312 8.03 9.70 18.25
C PHE A 312 6.73 10.43 17.87
N LEU A 313 5.73 9.71 17.37
CA LEU A 313 4.47 10.31 16.92
C LEU A 313 3.69 10.91 18.08
N GLU A 314 3.74 10.31 19.27
CA GLU A 314 3.10 10.86 20.46
C GLU A 314 3.66 12.24 20.80
N ARG A 315 4.99 12.39 20.83
CA ARG A 315 5.64 13.71 21.01
C ARG A 315 5.21 14.71 19.94
N VAL A 316 5.18 14.30 18.66
CA VAL A 316 4.73 15.18 17.58
C VAL A 316 3.29 15.64 17.82
N LEU A 317 2.39 14.72 18.19
CA LEU A 317 0.99 15.05 18.46
C LEU A 317 0.86 16.02 19.64
N GLU A 318 1.57 15.78 20.74
CA GLU A 318 1.55 16.66 21.92
C GLU A 318 2.02 18.08 21.60
N GLU A 319 3.14 18.20 20.88
CA GLU A 319 3.66 19.50 20.44
C GLU A 319 2.63 20.29 19.61
N HIS A 320 1.89 19.63 18.70
CA HIS A 320 0.86 20.28 17.91
C HIS A 320 -0.38 20.65 18.75
N ILE A 321 -0.77 19.80 19.70
CA ILE A 321 -1.88 20.08 20.61
C ILE A 321 -1.56 21.30 21.49
N ASP A 322 -0.36 21.37 22.06
CA ASP A 322 0.07 22.46 22.93
C ASP A 322 0.21 23.78 22.17
N LYS A 323 0.78 23.72 20.96
CA LYS A 323 0.84 24.88 20.04
C LYS A 323 -0.56 25.37 19.69
N LYS A 324 -1.54 24.49 19.48
CA LYS A 324 -2.92 24.92 19.24
C LYS A 324 -3.55 25.54 20.48
N ASN A 325 -3.34 24.96 21.66
CA ASN A 325 -3.94 25.44 22.89
C ASN A 325 -3.41 26.83 23.29
N THR A 326 -2.14 27.11 23.02
CA THR A 326 -1.53 28.43 23.23
C THR A 326 -2.01 29.49 22.23
N LEU A 327 -2.34 29.12 20.99
CA LEU A 327 -2.80 30.03 19.93
C LEU A 327 -4.32 30.30 19.94
N ASN A 328 -5.14 29.41 20.52
CA ASN A 328 -6.61 29.58 20.57
C ASN A 328 -7.09 30.72 21.50
N GLY A 329 -6.16 31.53 22.05
CA GLY A 329 -6.48 32.79 22.72
C GLY A 329 -6.82 33.96 21.78
N ASP A 330 -6.57 33.83 20.47
CA ASP A 330 -6.79 34.90 19.49
C ASP A 330 -7.65 34.38 18.30
N PHE A 331 -8.97 34.52 18.43
CA PHE A 331 -9.98 34.10 17.45
C PHE A 331 -10.02 35.03 16.22
N GLY A 332 -8.95 35.04 15.43
CA GLY A 332 -8.82 35.91 14.26
C GLY A 332 -8.23 35.21 13.04
N GLY A 333 -9.07 34.54 12.24
CA GLY A 333 -8.75 34.21 10.85
C GLY A 333 -7.62 33.20 10.63
N ARG A 334 -7.90 31.91 10.84
CA ARG A 334 -6.95 30.84 10.52
C ARG A 334 -6.78 30.73 9.02
N ASN A 335 -5.71 31.32 8.48
CA ASN A 335 -5.32 31.11 7.09
C ASN A 335 -4.89 29.64 6.93
N ASP A 336 -5.59 28.93 6.04
CA ASP A 336 -5.31 27.55 5.57
C ASP A 336 -3.86 27.41 5.00
N ALA A 337 -3.20 28.54 4.75
CA ALA A 337 -1.82 28.67 4.31
C ALA A 337 -0.85 28.49 5.49
N GLY A 338 -0.56 27.23 5.83
CA GLY A 338 0.47 26.88 6.81
C GLY A 338 0.17 25.66 7.67
N GLN A 339 -1.02 25.07 7.54
CA GLN A 339 -1.37 23.84 8.25
C GLN A 339 -0.63 22.63 7.64
N ASP A 340 -0.01 21.83 8.50
CA ASP A 340 0.46 20.49 8.17
C ASP A 340 -0.64 19.43 8.40
N LEU A 341 -0.35 18.19 8.00
CA LEU A 341 -1.25 17.06 8.17
C LEU A 341 -1.73 16.85 9.62
N VAL A 342 -0.86 16.99 10.62
CA VAL A 342 -1.22 16.76 12.03
C VAL A 342 -2.25 17.80 12.44
N ASP A 343 -2.00 19.07 12.10
CA ASP A 343 -2.96 20.14 12.34
C ASP A 343 -4.32 19.83 11.72
N ILE A 344 -4.35 19.36 10.47
CA ILE A 344 -5.59 19.08 9.75
C ILE A 344 -6.36 17.92 10.40
N LEU A 345 -5.67 16.82 10.74
CA LEU A 345 -6.30 15.66 11.37
C LEU A 345 -6.83 16.00 12.78
N LEU A 346 -6.13 16.83 13.53
CA LEU A 346 -6.57 17.32 14.84
C LEU A 346 -7.79 18.24 14.73
N ASP A 347 -7.88 19.08 13.70
CA ASP A 347 -9.06 19.92 13.47
C ASP A 347 -10.29 19.04 13.10
N VAL A 348 -10.11 18.04 12.22
CA VAL A 348 -11.16 17.06 11.89
C VAL A 348 -11.63 16.29 13.12
N GLN A 349 -10.71 15.90 14.01
CA GLN A 349 -11.05 15.24 15.28
C GLN A 349 -11.90 16.15 16.18
N ARG A 350 -11.61 17.46 16.25
CA ARG A 350 -12.35 18.41 17.10
C ARG A 350 -13.74 18.74 16.54
N GLU A 351 -13.85 18.88 15.23
CA GLU A 351 -15.10 19.28 14.58
C GLU A 351 -16.18 18.18 14.65
N ASN A 352 -15.81 16.91 14.93
CA ASN A 352 -16.72 15.76 14.95
C ASN A 352 -17.69 15.74 13.74
N THR A 353 -17.25 16.28 12.61
CA THR A 353 -18.09 16.50 11.41
C THR A 353 -18.44 15.18 10.70
N THR A 354 -17.73 14.11 11.03
CA THR A 354 -18.06 12.75 10.63
C THR A 354 -18.65 12.00 11.82
N ASN A 355 -19.68 11.17 11.63
CA ASN A 355 -20.20 10.19 12.62
C ASN A 355 -19.16 9.09 13.00
N PHE A 356 -17.89 9.38 12.81
CA PHE A 356 -16.73 8.54 12.99
C PHE A 356 -15.77 9.28 13.93
N ILE A 357 -15.50 8.70 15.10
CA ILE A 357 -14.58 9.26 16.08
C ILE A 357 -13.15 8.93 15.65
N LEU A 358 -12.40 9.97 15.27
CA LEU A 358 -11.00 9.83 14.89
C LEU A 358 -10.14 9.66 16.14
N HIS A 359 -9.92 8.41 16.58
CA HIS A 359 -9.05 8.13 17.72
C HIS A 359 -7.59 8.49 17.43
N ARG A 360 -6.83 8.76 18.49
CA ARG A 360 -5.40 9.12 18.42
C ARG A 360 -4.57 8.11 17.61
N ASP A 361 -4.80 6.81 17.81
CA ASP A 361 -4.18 5.74 17.02
C ASP A 361 -4.43 5.88 15.51
N VAL A 362 -5.63 6.33 15.12
CA VAL A 362 -5.99 6.48 13.70
C VAL A 362 -5.27 7.69 13.11
N ILE A 363 -5.11 8.77 13.89
CA ILE A 363 -4.28 9.92 13.50
C ILE A 363 -2.84 9.48 13.29
N LYS A 364 -2.26 8.75 14.27
CA LYS A 364 -0.90 8.22 14.18
C LYS A 364 -0.73 7.28 12.98
N ALA A 365 -1.65 6.34 12.78
CA ALA A 365 -1.65 5.44 11.62
C ALA A 365 -1.75 6.20 10.28
N ALA A 366 -2.59 7.24 10.20
CA ALA A 366 -2.73 8.06 9.01
C ALA A 366 -1.45 8.86 8.70
N ILE A 367 -0.76 9.38 9.73
CA ILE A 367 0.54 10.03 9.57
C ILE A 367 1.57 9.02 9.05
N MET A 368 1.67 7.84 9.66
CA MET A 368 2.60 6.80 9.22
C MET A 368 2.37 6.38 7.77
N CYS A 369 1.12 6.33 7.33
CA CYS A 369 0.79 5.96 5.96
C CYS A 369 1.50 6.86 4.93
N ASN A 370 1.83 8.11 5.26
CA ASN A 370 2.60 8.98 4.36
C ASN A 370 4.07 8.54 4.21
N PHE A 371 4.65 7.96 5.25
CA PHE A 371 6.02 7.46 5.24
C PHE A 371 6.14 6.10 4.54
N GLU A 372 5.08 5.29 4.53
CA GLU A 372 5.04 3.99 3.84
C GLU A 372 5.22 4.10 2.31
N TYR A 373 4.90 5.25 1.71
CA TYR A 373 4.98 5.47 0.25
C TYR A 373 6.21 6.27 -0.19
N SER A 374 7.09 6.65 0.74
CA SER A 374 8.17 7.64 0.51
C SER A 374 9.47 7.06 -0.05
N THR A 375 9.65 5.76 0.02
CA THR A 375 10.91 5.04 -0.24
C THR A 375 10.67 3.97 -1.28
#